data_AF-A0A6G2PUQ9-F1
#
_entry.id   AF-A0A6G2PUQ9-F1
#
_cell.length_a   1.000
_cell.length_b   1.000
_cell.length_c   1.000
_cell.angle_alpha   90.00
_cell.angle_beta   90.00
_cell.angle_gamma   90.00
#
_symmetry.space_group_name_H-M   'P 1'
#
loop_
_entity.id
_entity.type
_entity.pdbx_description
1 polymer ?
#
loop_
_entity_poly.entity_id
_entity_poly.type
_entity_poly.pdbx_seq_one_letter_code
_entity_poly.pdbx_strand_id
1 'polypeptide(L)'
;AHMWFGDLVTLKWWDDIWLNESFAEYMGYQTTAEATRFSDPWTEFGVTRKAWGYEADQRPTTHPVAPEGVDDAATALLNFDGISYAKGASALRQLAAWLGEKDFLAGINTHFARHRFGNATLADFLDSLASVTERDVRAWADSWLRTTGVDTLTPVIETADGARTLTVDHKGSRPHRIVAGLYDHDVADEGRLVLRERLELDVPQDAPRPIGKRPALLLLNDGDLTYAKVRFDAESFASVRSSLSGLPDPLTRAIVWNSLRDAVRDGELAPAAYLEIARAHLPRETDLAIVQGVLVFASGQIADQYLPAEERPAALATLTALCRDLLRRTEDGDHPGLRLIAVRHLINVAAHPDTIAAWLADGTVPGGPELDPDLRWRILARLAVLGATDEAAIAAELARDPSA
;
A
#
# COMPACT_ATOMS: atom_id res chain seq x y z
N ALA A 1 18.13 11.86 -2.55
CA ALA A 1 17.29 12.70 -1.68
C ALA A 1 18.04 13.20 -0.44
N HIS A 2 18.67 12.33 0.36
CA HIS A 2 19.42 12.77 1.58
C HIS A 2 20.53 13.80 1.33
N MET A 3 21.20 13.73 0.17
CA MET A 3 22.16 14.75 -0.26
C MET A 3 21.59 16.19 -0.25
N TRP A 4 20.26 16.35 -0.28
CA TRP A 4 19.58 17.64 -0.14
C TRP A 4 18.90 17.78 1.23
N PHE A 5 17.96 16.88 1.57
CA PHE A 5 17.29 16.85 2.87
C PHE A 5 18.03 15.92 3.84
N GLY A 6 18.89 16.49 4.68
CA GLY A 6 19.77 15.78 5.60
C GLY A 6 21.19 16.31 5.56
N ASP A 7 21.79 16.37 4.36
CA ASP A 7 23.19 16.79 4.18
C ASP A 7 23.30 18.30 3.86
N LEU A 8 22.62 18.77 2.81
CA LEU A 8 22.67 20.19 2.40
C LEU A 8 21.93 21.08 3.40
N VAL A 9 20.76 20.64 3.87
CA VAL A 9 20.03 21.26 4.96
C VAL A 9 19.73 20.19 6.00
N THR A 10 20.23 20.38 7.21
CA THR A 10 20.10 19.41 8.30
C THR A 10 19.07 19.89 9.31
N LEU A 11 18.25 19.00 9.87
CA LEU A 11 17.37 19.32 11.01
C LEU A 11 18.16 19.99 12.16
N LYS A 12 17.50 20.89 12.92
CA LYS A 12 18.10 21.46 14.15
C LYS A 12 18.10 20.46 15.30
N TRP A 13 17.02 19.68 15.43
CA TRP A 13 16.87 18.66 16.47
C TRP A 13 15.99 17.51 15.98
N TRP A 14 16.09 16.36 16.67
CA TRP A 14 15.58 15.08 16.21
C TRP A 14 14.05 14.99 16.11
N ASP A 15 13.30 15.95 16.65
CA ASP A 15 11.85 16.05 16.46
C ASP A 15 11.46 16.26 14.98
N ASP A 16 12.36 16.82 14.18
CA ASP A 16 12.19 17.02 12.75
C ASP A 16 12.82 15.91 11.88
N ILE A 17 13.24 14.78 12.47
CA ILE A 17 13.89 13.69 11.72
C ILE A 17 13.00 13.12 10.60
N TRP A 18 11.68 13.13 10.80
CA TRP A 18 10.71 12.71 9.81
C TRP A 18 10.88 13.48 8.49
N LEU A 19 11.27 14.76 8.53
CA LEU A 19 11.41 15.58 7.32
C LEU A 19 12.51 15.02 6.41
N ASN A 20 13.58 14.46 6.97
CA ASN A 20 14.60 13.78 6.18
C ASN A 20 14.07 12.47 5.62
N GLU A 21 13.53 11.60 6.48
CA GLU A 21 13.15 10.24 6.11
C GLU A 21 11.95 10.19 5.18
N SER A 22 10.88 10.92 5.51
CA SER A 22 9.69 11.04 4.68
C SER A 22 10.00 11.62 3.32
N PHE A 23 10.84 12.67 3.26
CA PHE A 23 11.19 13.31 1.99
C PHE A 23 12.10 12.42 1.16
N ALA A 24 13.02 11.69 1.80
CA ALA A 24 13.84 10.71 1.12
C ALA A 24 13.01 9.58 0.51
N GLU A 25 12.04 9.06 1.26
CA GLU A 25 11.10 8.06 0.78
C GLU A 25 10.23 8.61 -0.36
N TYR A 26 9.54 9.73 -0.15
CA TYR A 26 8.69 10.36 -1.16
C TYR A 26 9.44 10.61 -2.47
N MET A 27 10.61 11.26 -2.41
CA MET A 27 11.41 11.53 -3.60
C MET A 27 12.00 10.28 -4.22
N GLY A 28 12.27 9.22 -3.44
CA GLY A 28 12.72 7.93 -3.97
C GLY A 28 11.69 7.33 -4.92
N TYR A 29 10.42 7.30 -4.51
CA TYR A 29 9.31 6.84 -5.34
C TYR A 29 9.04 7.78 -6.52
N GLN A 30 8.96 9.09 -6.27
CA GLN A 30 8.70 10.09 -7.31
C GLN A 30 9.78 10.06 -8.41
N THR A 31 11.06 10.09 -8.03
CA THR A 31 12.18 10.10 -8.98
C THR A 31 12.26 8.77 -9.73
N THR A 32 11.97 7.64 -9.09
CA THR A 32 11.93 6.35 -9.78
C THR A 32 10.86 6.35 -10.87
N ALA A 33 9.66 6.83 -10.55
CA ALA A 33 8.53 6.88 -11.48
C ALA A 33 8.80 7.80 -12.69
N GLU A 34 9.45 8.94 -12.47
CA GLU A 34 9.61 9.98 -13.51
C GLU A 34 10.93 9.88 -14.29
N ALA A 35 12.01 9.44 -13.64
CA ALA A 35 13.36 9.53 -14.21
C ALA A 35 13.94 8.17 -14.63
N THR A 36 13.19 7.08 -14.50
CA THR A 36 13.66 5.73 -14.84
C THR A 36 12.68 5.00 -15.76
N ARG A 37 13.06 3.79 -16.20
CA ARG A 37 12.18 2.89 -16.97
C ARG A 37 11.10 2.21 -16.13
N PHE A 38 11.13 2.37 -14.81
CA PHE A 38 10.20 1.73 -13.87
C PHE A 38 9.13 2.74 -13.48
N SER A 39 7.98 2.71 -14.18
CA SER A 39 6.96 3.76 -14.10
C SER A 39 5.98 3.63 -12.94
N ASP A 40 5.86 2.44 -12.35
CA ASP A 40 4.75 2.13 -11.44
C ASP A 40 5.19 1.87 -9.97
N PRO A 41 6.25 2.51 -9.41
CA PRO A 41 6.71 2.19 -8.06
C PRO A 41 5.68 2.58 -6.99
N TRP A 42 4.75 3.48 -7.31
CA TRP A 42 3.65 3.86 -6.42
C TRP A 42 2.68 2.71 -6.12
N THR A 43 2.56 1.72 -7.01
CA THR A 43 1.78 0.50 -6.72
C THR A 43 2.39 -0.26 -5.54
N GLU A 44 3.71 -0.42 -5.54
CA GLU A 44 4.44 -1.07 -4.45
C GLU A 44 4.36 -0.25 -3.16
N PHE A 45 4.53 1.07 -3.25
CA PHE A 45 4.33 1.96 -2.11
C PHE A 45 2.95 1.76 -1.48
N GLY A 46 1.91 1.76 -2.31
CA GLY A 46 0.52 1.60 -1.86
C GLY A 46 0.30 0.27 -1.16
N VAL A 47 0.74 -0.84 -1.74
CA VAL A 47 0.45 -2.19 -1.20
C VAL A 47 1.32 -2.55 0.01
N THR A 48 2.58 -2.12 0.02
CA THR A 48 3.58 -2.53 1.03
C THR A 48 3.80 -1.44 2.07
N ARG A 49 4.30 -0.27 1.63
CA ARG A 49 4.77 0.78 2.55
C ARG A 49 3.62 1.43 3.29
N LYS A 50 2.55 1.81 2.58
CA LYS A 50 1.39 2.47 3.17
C LYS A 50 0.68 1.59 4.18
N ALA A 51 0.61 0.28 3.92
CA ALA A 51 0.07 -0.69 4.86
C ALA A 51 0.87 -0.75 6.16
N TRP A 52 2.20 -0.74 6.09
CA TRP A 52 3.06 -0.65 7.27
C TRP A 52 2.83 0.66 8.04
N GLY A 53 2.67 1.78 7.34
CA GLY A 53 2.26 3.05 7.94
C GLY A 53 0.94 2.93 8.70
N TYR A 54 -0.10 2.37 8.06
CA TYR A 54 -1.40 2.17 8.68
C TYR A 54 -1.32 1.28 9.92
N GLU A 55 -0.51 0.23 9.88
CA GLU A 55 -0.30 -0.65 11.04
C GLU A 55 0.40 0.04 12.20
N ALA A 56 1.40 0.88 11.92
CA ALA A 56 2.09 1.65 12.95
C ALA A 56 1.14 2.69 13.59
N ASP A 57 0.44 3.46 12.76
CA ASP A 57 -0.39 4.59 13.17
C ASP A 57 -1.69 4.18 13.90
N GLN A 58 -2.09 2.91 13.79
CA GLN A 58 -3.25 2.35 14.49
C GLN A 58 -2.90 1.61 15.79
N ARG A 59 -1.62 1.54 16.17
CA ARG A 59 -1.21 0.98 17.47
C ARG A 59 -1.45 1.98 18.60
N PRO A 60 -1.62 1.52 19.85
CA PRO A 60 -1.63 2.41 21.02
C PRO A 60 -0.35 3.26 21.18
N THR A 61 0.75 2.83 20.55
CA THR A 61 2.04 3.52 20.54
C THR A 61 2.16 4.54 19.39
N THR A 62 1.07 4.85 18.69
CA THR A 62 1.08 5.85 17.60
C THR A 62 1.59 7.21 18.09
N HIS A 63 2.22 7.94 17.18
CA HIS A 63 2.71 9.30 17.41
C HIS A 63 2.48 10.18 16.17
N PRO A 64 2.48 11.52 16.33
CA PRO A 64 2.42 12.42 15.18
C PRO A 64 3.64 12.25 14.27
N VAL A 65 3.49 12.58 12.99
CA VAL A 65 4.63 12.58 12.04
C VAL A 65 5.70 13.57 12.51
N ALA A 66 5.28 14.75 12.95
CA ALA A 66 6.13 15.75 13.58
C ALA A 66 5.71 15.92 15.05
N PRO A 67 6.33 15.22 16.03
CA PRO A 67 6.06 15.48 17.44
C PRO A 67 6.55 16.88 17.86
N GLU A 68 5.92 17.52 18.85
CA GLU A 68 6.31 18.87 19.31
C GLU A 68 7.73 18.95 19.86
N GLY A 69 8.26 17.82 20.32
CA GLY A 69 9.62 17.67 20.79
C GLY A 69 9.93 16.21 21.08
N VAL A 70 11.23 15.92 21.19
CA VAL A 70 11.77 14.66 21.67
C VAL A 70 12.85 14.96 22.70
N ASP A 71 12.82 14.26 23.83
CA ASP A 71 13.70 14.56 24.97
C ASP A 71 15.17 14.26 24.66
N ASP A 72 15.42 13.19 23.92
CA ASP A 72 16.76 12.75 23.54
C ASP A 72 16.78 11.97 22.21
N ALA A 73 17.99 11.70 21.72
CA ALA A 73 18.21 10.94 20.51
C ALA A 73 17.72 9.48 20.60
N ALA A 74 17.71 8.89 21.81
CA ALA A 74 17.24 7.51 21.99
C ALA A 74 15.73 7.41 21.80
N THR A 75 14.99 8.41 22.29
CA THR A 75 13.55 8.56 22.09
C THR A 75 13.24 8.83 20.64
N ALA A 76 14.02 9.70 19.98
CA ALA A 76 13.86 9.94 18.55
C ALA A 76 14.08 8.67 17.71
N LEU A 77 14.97 7.77 18.13
CA LEU A 77 15.20 6.51 17.44
C LEU A 77 13.97 5.60 17.40
N LEU A 78 13.03 5.77 18.34
CA LEU A 78 11.77 5.03 18.35
C LEU A 78 10.81 5.49 17.25
N ASN A 79 11.00 6.70 16.72
CA ASN A 79 10.18 7.24 15.64
C ASN A 79 10.64 6.76 14.25
N PHE A 80 11.70 5.94 14.13
CA PHE A 80 12.07 5.31 12.85
C PHE A 80 11.16 4.12 12.56
N ASP A 81 9.90 4.41 12.26
CA ASP A 81 8.87 3.42 12.00
C ASP A 81 7.97 3.81 10.81
N GLY A 82 6.87 3.07 10.61
CA GLY A 82 5.96 3.30 9.48
C GLY A 82 5.34 4.70 9.45
N ILE A 83 5.35 5.44 10.56
CA ILE A 83 4.84 6.81 10.63
C ILE A 83 5.83 7.78 9.97
N SER A 84 7.09 7.82 10.41
CA SER A 84 8.10 8.76 9.86
C SER A 84 8.51 8.45 8.43
N TYR A 85 8.28 7.22 7.98
CA TYR A 85 8.57 6.76 6.63
C TYR A 85 7.31 6.85 5.76
N ALA A 86 6.39 5.89 5.89
CA ALA A 86 5.27 5.75 4.96
C ALA A 86 4.16 6.81 5.15
N LYS A 87 3.73 7.10 6.39
CA LYS A 87 2.71 8.13 6.64
C LYS A 87 3.24 9.51 6.27
N GLY A 88 4.46 9.84 6.68
CA GLY A 88 5.06 11.12 6.34
C GLY A 88 5.36 11.29 4.84
N ALA A 89 5.79 10.24 4.13
CA ALA A 89 5.89 10.27 2.66
C ALA A 89 4.51 10.48 2.00
N SER A 90 3.46 9.85 2.53
CA SER A 90 2.08 10.08 2.08
C SER A 90 1.60 11.51 2.38
N ALA A 91 2.01 12.08 3.52
CA ALA A 91 1.71 13.47 3.86
C ALA A 91 2.42 14.45 2.91
N LEU A 92 3.67 14.19 2.52
CA LEU A 92 4.37 15.00 1.52
C LEU A 92 3.74 14.89 0.13
N ARG A 93 3.35 13.68 -0.29
CA ARG A 93 2.61 13.48 -1.54
C ARG A 93 1.29 14.26 -1.53
N GLN A 94 0.59 14.23 -0.41
CA GLN A 94 -0.64 14.97 -0.21
C GLN A 94 -0.42 16.49 -0.23
N LEU A 95 0.66 16.97 0.39
CA LEU A 95 1.05 18.38 0.40
C LEU A 95 1.36 18.86 -1.02
N ALA A 96 2.09 18.07 -1.80
CA ALA A 96 2.38 18.36 -3.19
C ALA A 96 1.10 18.42 -4.04
N ALA A 97 0.17 17.47 -3.85
CA ALA A 97 -1.14 17.48 -4.52
C ALA A 97 -2.01 18.68 -4.10
N TRP A 98 -1.98 19.06 -2.83
CA TRP A 98 -2.79 20.14 -2.27
C TRP A 98 -2.25 21.53 -2.64
N LEU A 99 -0.94 21.72 -2.67
CA LEU A 99 -0.32 22.97 -3.14
C LEU A 99 -0.29 23.09 -4.66
N GLY A 100 -0.21 21.96 -5.35
CA GLY A 100 0.22 21.91 -6.74
C GLY A 100 1.74 21.77 -6.85
N GLU A 101 2.18 20.87 -7.72
CA GLU A 101 3.58 20.47 -7.85
C GLU A 101 4.54 21.64 -8.06
N LYS A 102 4.15 22.59 -8.92
CA LYS A 102 4.95 23.78 -9.22
C LYS A 102 5.24 24.61 -7.96
N ASP A 103 4.23 24.89 -7.16
CA ASP A 103 4.36 25.73 -5.96
C ASP A 103 5.09 24.95 -4.86
N PHE A 104 4.82 23.64 -4.73
CA PHE A 104 5.58 22.75 -3.83
C PHE A 104 7.09 22.77 -4.14
N LEU A 105 7.48 22.58 -5.41
CA LEU A 105 8.88 22.64 -5.83
C LEU A 105 9.50 24.03 -5.67
N ALA A 106 8.75 25.10 -5.94
CA ALA A 106 9.21 26.47 -5.72
C ALA A 106 9.50 26.75 -4.23
N GLY A 107 8.64 26.23 -3.34
CA GLY A 107 8.82 26.33 -1.90
C GLY A 107 10.03 25.52 -1.40
N ILE A 108 10.24 24.31 -1.92
CA ILE A 108 11.45 23.50 -1.64
C ILE A 108 12.73 24.22 -2.09
N ASN A 109 12.73 24.78 -3.31
CA ASN A 109 13.87 25.54 -3.80
C ASN A 109 14.16 26.77 -2.93
N THR A 110 13.11 27.45 -2.45
CA THR A 110 13.24 28.55 -1.51
C THR A 110 13.85 28.11 -0.18
N HIS A 111 13.42 26.96 0.35
CA HIS A 111 13.98 26.38 1.57
C HIS A 111 15.48 26.11 1.42
N PHE A 112 15.91 25.44 0.35
CA PHE A 112 17.32 25.19 0.11
C PHE A 112 18.13 26.47 -0.07
N ALA A 113 17.59 27.47 -0.78
CA ALA A 113 18.27 28.74 -0.96
C ALA A 113 18.52 29.47 0.38
N ARG A 114 17.57 29.38 1.31
CA ARG A 114 17.64 30.01 2.64
C ARG A 114 18.55 29.28 3.61
N HIS A 115 18.57 27.94 3.58
CA HIS A 115 19.16 27.13 4.66
C HIS A 115 20.35 26.24 4.26
N ARG A 116 20.77 26.25 2.98
CA ARG A 116 21.91 25.43 2.50
C ARG A 116 23.16 25.61 3.38
N PHE A 117 23.85 24.49 3.64
CA PHE A 117 25.02 24.36 4.51
C PHE A 117 24.77 24.76 5.97
N GLY A 118 23.52 24.63 6.42
CA GLY A 118 23.12 24.97 7.78
C GLY A 118 21.96 24.12 8.26
N ASN A 119 21.29 24.61 9.31
CA ASN A 119 20.19 23.91 9.94
C ASN A 119 18.84 24.61 9.74
N ALA A 120 17.77 23.84 9.68
CA ALA A 120 16.40 24.33 9.61
C ALA A 120 15.46 23.55 10.53
N THR A 121 14.37 24.19 10.97
CA THR A 121 13.24 23.53 11.66
C THR A 121 12.09 23.28 10.70
N LEU A 122 11.06 22.55 11.15
CA LEU A 122 9.77 22.50 10.47
C LEU A 122 9.20 23.89 10.23
N ALA A 123 9.28 24.82 11.19
CA ALA A 123 8.80 26.18 10.99
C ALA A 123 9.53 26.88 9.81
N ASP A 124 10.85 26.74 9.72
CA ASP A 124 11.66 27.27 8.61
C ASP A 124 11.24 26.66 7.24
N PHE A 125 10.87 25.38 7.22
CA PHE A 125 10.34 24.69 6.04
C PHE A 125 8.95 25.22 5.65
N LEU A 126 8.01 25.32 6.60
CA LEU A 126 6.67 25.84 6.35
C LEU A 126 6.69 27.31 5.92
N ASP A 127 7.60 28.13 6.45
CA ASP A 127 7.81 29.53 6.06
C ASP A 127 8.30 29.67 4.61
N SER A 128 9.02 28.66 4.11
CA SER A 128 9.48 28.62 2.73
C SER A 128 8.35 28.24 1.78
N LEU A 129 7.54 27.25 2.14
CA LEU A 129 6.33 26.87 1.39
C LEU A 129 5.27 27.98 1.37
N ALA A 130 5.01 28.62 2.51
CA ALA A 130 4.03 29.70 2.62
C ALA A 130 4.40 30.95 1.80
N SER A 131 5.66 31.08 1.37
CA SER A 131 6.10 32.24 0.56
C SER A 131 5.71 32.16 -0.92
N VAL A 132 5.20 31.01 -1.37
CA VAL A 132 4.86 30.75 -2.79
C VAL A 132 3.39 30.38 -3.00
N THR A 133 2.56 30.44 -1.97
CA THR A 133 1.14 30.09 -2.03
C THR A 133 0.31 30.99 -1.10
N GLU A 134 -0.98 31.15 -1.42
CA GLU A 134 -1.94 31.82 -0.53
C GLU A 134 -2.65 30.83 0.42
N ARG A 135 -2.47 29.52 0.22
CA ARG A 135 -3.06 28.50 1.09
C ARG A 135 -2.38 28.52 2.47
N ASP A 136 -3.15 28.27 3.54
CA ASP A 136 -2.61 28.24 4.90
C ASP A 136 -1.84 26.94 5.18
N VAL A 137 -0.56 26.94 4.81
CA VAL A 137 0.33 25.77 4.97
C VAL A 137 0.55 25.41 6.45
N ARG A 138 0.48 26.37 7.37
CA ARG A 138 0.70 26.10 8.80
C ARG A 138 -0.51 25.39 9.40
N ALA A 139 -1.72 25.85 9.10
CA ALA A 139 -2.93 25.13 9.52
C ALA A 139 -2.97 23.71 8.92
N TRP A 140 -2.57 23.55 7.65
CA TRP A 140 -2.45 22.23 7.04
C TRP A 140 -1.44 21.34 7.79
N ALA A 141 -0.26 21.88 8.12
CA ALA A 141 0.79 21.16 8.82
C ALA A 141 0.37 20.77 10.25
N ASP A 142 -0.35 21.63 10.96
CA ASP A 142 -0.91 21.30 12.26
C ASP A 142 -1.90 20.14 12.16
N SER A 143 -2.81 20.16 11.17
CA SER A 143 -3.74 19.04 10.97
C SER A 143 -3.03 17.75 10.53
N TRP A 144 -2.05 17.81 9.64
CA TRP A 144 -1.44 16.61 9.04
C TRP A 144 -0.29 16.02 9.85
N LEU A 145 0.59 16.88 10.36
CA LEU A 145 1.87 16.48 10.93
C LEU A 145 1.81 16.39 12.46
N ARG A 146 0.95 17.17 13.11
CA ARG A 146 0.82 17.22 14.59
C ARG A 146 -0.27 16.32 15.17
N THR A 147 -0.99 15.55 14.34
CA THR A 147 -2.07 14.66 14.79
C THR A 147 -1.78 13.19 14.48
N THR A 148 -2.38 12.27 15.23
CA THR A 148 -2.25 10.81 15.07
C THR A 148 -3.46 10.18 14.38
N GLY A 149 -3.35 8.90 14.01
CA GLY A 149 -4.46 8.11 13.49
C GLY A 149 -4.80 8.37 12.02
N VAL A 150 -5.81 7.66 11.54
CA VAL A 150 -6.15 7.56 10.11
C VAL A 150 -7.59 8.02 9.87
N ASP A 151 -7.78 8.96 8.95
CA ASP A 151 -9.09 9.43 8.53
C ASP A 151 -9.79 8.37 7.66
N THR A 152 -11.13 8.35 7.64
CA THR A 152 -11.93 7.48 6.79
C THR A 152 -12.83 8.29 5.86
N LEU A 153 -12.79 7.97 4.57
CA LEU A 153 -13.52 8.64 3.49
C LEU A 153 -14.53 7.68 2.86
N THR A 154 -15.80 8.05 2.87
CA THR A 154 -16.90 7.24 2.30
C THR A 154 -17.66 8.06 1.26
N PRO A 155 -17.83 7.58 0.02
CA PRO A 155 -18.61 8.30 -0.97
C PRO A 155 -20.11 8.21 -0.65
N VAL A 156 -20.79 9.34 -0.77
CA VAL A 156 -22.25 9.45 -0.62
C VAL A 156 -22.79 9.99 -1.93
N ILE A 157 -23.62 9.18 -2.59
CA ILE A 157 -24.31 9.57 -3.83
C ILE A 157 -25.76 9.88 -3.48
N GLU A 158 -26.15 11.14 -3.66
CA GLU A 158 -27.53 11.60 -3.51
C GLU A 158 -28.17 11.80 -4.88
N THR A 159 -29.48 11.55 -4.96
CA THR A 159 -30.28 11.81 -6.16
C THR A 159 -31.38 12.81 -5.81
N ALA A 160 -31.33 14.00 -6.41
CA ALA A 160 -32.33 15.04 -6.25
C ALA A 160 -32.71 15.59 -7.62
N ASP A 161 -34.01 15.72 -7.89
CA ASP A 161 -34.56 16.26 -9.15
C ASP A 161 -33.99 15.62 -10.44
N GLY A 162 -33.65 14.33 -10.38
CA GLY A 162 -33.05 13.57 -11.49
C GLY A 162 -31.55 13.79 -11.67
N ALA A 163 -30.93 14.69 -10.91
CA ALA A 163 -29.48 14.87 -10.85
C ALA A 163 -28.86 13.99 -9.76
N ARG A 164 -27.67 13.46 -10.02
CA ARG A 164 -26.87 12.73 -9.02
C ARG A 164 -25.66 13.55 -8.62
N THR A 165 -25.45 13.68 -7.32
CA THR A 165 -24.32 14.41 -6.75
C THR A 165 -23.52 13.54 -5.79
N LEU A 166 -22.21 13.77 -5.76
CA LEU A 166 -21.26 13.16 -4.87
C LEU A 166 -20.90 14.12 -3.72
N THR A 167 -21.04 13.62 -2.51
CA THR A 167 -20.39 14.14 -1.30
C THR A 167 -19.51 13.06 -0.68
N VAL A 168 -18.56 13.44 0.17
CA VAL A 168 -17.67 12.54 0.89
C VAL A 168 -17.98 12.68 2.38
N ASP A 169 -18.50 11.61 2.98
CA ASP A 169 -18.54 11.49 4.43
C ASP A 169 -17.11 11.29 4.94
N HIS A 170 -16.69 12.16 5.85
CA HIS A 170 -15.32 12.26 6.34
C HIS A 170 -15.31 12.08 7.85
N LYS A 171 -14.78 10.94 8.29
CA LYS A 171 -14.51 10.68 9.71
C LYS A 171 -13.04 10.95 9.97
N GLY A 172 -12.77 12.13 10.52
CA GLY A 172 -11.43 12.62 10.77
C GLY A 172 -11.43 14.14 10.84
N SER A 173 -10.24 14.74 10.78
CA SER A 173 -10.08 16.19 10.89
C SER A 173 -9.12 16.78 9.87
N ARG A 174 -8.42 15.95 9.09
CA ARG A 174 -7.40 16.42 8.16
C ARG A 174 -8.04 16.93 6.88
N PRO A 175 -7.60 18.06 6.32
CA PRO A 175 -8.05 18.46 5.00
C PRO A 175 -7.41 17.57 3.94
N HIS A 176 -8.21 17.01 3.01
CA HIS A 176 -7.69 16.18 1.93
C HIS A 176 -7.95 16.78 0.54
N ARG A 177 -6.92 16.91 -0.30
CA ARG A 177 -7.05 16.89 -1.76
C ARG A 177 -7.05 15.44 -2.23
N ILE A 178 -8.09 14.99 -2.94
CA ILE A 178 -8.18 13.64 -3.51
C ILE A 178 -8.69 13.69 -4.94
N VAL A 179 -8.59 12.56 -5.65
CA VAL A 179 -9.31 12.34 -6.90
C VAL A 179 -10.36 11.25 -6.68
N ALA A 180 -11.59 11.47 -7.14
CA ALA A 180 -12.60 10.44 -7.27
C ALA A 180 -12.62 9.94 -8.73
N GLY A 181 -12.33 8.65 -8.92
CA GLY A 181 -12.41 7.98 -10.21
C GLY A 181 -13.79 7.37 -10.43
N LEU A 182 -14.43 7.72 -11.54
CA LEU A 182 -15.74 7.22 -11.94
C LEU A 182 -15.51 6.18 -13.05
N TYR A 183 -15.84 4.93 -12.78
CA TYR A 183 -15.61 3.81 -13.70
C TYR A 183 -16.93 3.20 -14.16
N ASP A 184 -17.06 2.93 -15.46
CA ASP A 184 -18.19 2.21 -16.05
C ASP A 184 -17.72 0.81 -16.51
N HIS A 185 -18.65 -0.13 -16.70
CA HIS A 185 -18.34 -1.39 -17.38
C HIS A 185 -17.97 -1.14 -18.84
N ASP A 186 -16.98 -1.89 -19.34
CA ASP A 186 -16.70 -1.93 -20.77
C ASP A 186 -17.89 -2.53 -21.53
N VAL A 187 -18.24 -1.95 -22.68
CA VAL A 187 -19.41 -2.38 -23.48
C VAL A 187 -19.20 -3.77 -24.10
N ALA A 188 -17.94 -4.17 -24.32
CA ALA A 188 -17.58 -5.46 -24.90
C ALA A 188 -17.29 -6.55 -23.86
N ASP A 189 -17.00 -6.17 -22.61
CA ASP A 189 -16.65 -7.09 -21.52
C ASP A 189 -17.06 -6.52 -20.16
N GLU A 190 -18.17 -6.99 -19.59
CA GLU A 190 -18.64 -6.55 -18.27
C GLU A 190 -17.63 -6.86 -17.14
N GLY A 191 -16.67 -7.76 -17.37
CA GLY A 191 -15.56 -8.03 -16.46
C GLY A 191 -14.49 -6.94 -16.45
N ARG A 192 -14.51 -5.99 -17.39
CA ARG A 192 -13.59 -4.85 -17.48
C ARG A 192 -14.26 -3.56 -17.06
N LEU A 193 -13.47 -2.69 -16.42
CA LEU A 193 -13.88 -1.36 -16.01
C LEU A 193 -13.08 -0.32 -16.79
N VAL A 194 -13.76 0.70 -17.29
CA VAL A 194 -13.16 1.81 -18.04
C VAL A 194 -13.38 3.10 -17.28
N LEU A 195 -12.32 3.91 -17.19
CA LEU A 195 -12.40 5.23 -16.57
C LEU A 195 -13.30 6.13 -17.42
N ARG A 196 -14.37 6.64 -16.82
CA ARG A 196 -15.23 7.67 -17.40
C ARG A 196 -14.65 9.05 -17.15
N GLU A 197 -14.33 9.36 -15.89
CA GLU A 197 -13.95 10.70 -15.46
C GLU A 197 -13.18 10.65 -14.13
N ARG A 198 -12.28 11.62 -13.94
CA ARG A 198 -11.63 11.92 -12.66
C ARG A 198 -12.11 13.26 -12.13
N LEU A 199 -12.57 13.27 -10.89
CA LEU A 199 -13.03 14.48 -10.21
C LEU A 199 -12.03 14.84 -9.11
N GLU A 200 -11.40 16.00 -9.20
CA GLU A 200 -10.57 16.52 -8.12
C GLU A 200 -11.45 17.14 -7.02
N LEU A 201 -11.25 16.70 -5.78
CA LEU A 201 -12.06 17.07 -4.63
C LEU A 201 -11.17 17.57 -3.49
N ASP A 202 -11.60 18.65 -2.86
CA ASP A 202 -11.16 18.98 -1.50
C ASP A 202 -12.17 18.37 -0.51
N VAL A 203 -11.68 17.81 0.59
CA VAL A 203 -12.45 17.23 1.69
C VAL A 203 -12.04 17.95 2.99
N PRO A 204 -13.00 18.54 3.74
CA PRO A 204 -14.42 18.62 3.44
C PRO A 204 -14.73 19.41 2.16
N GLN A 205 -15.81 19.04 1.48
CA GLN A 205 -16.23 19.70 0.24
C GLN A 205 -17.00 20.98 0.53
N ASP A 206 -16.76 22.02 -0.28
CA ASP A 206 -17.57 23.25 -0.24
C ASP A 206 -19.00 23.04 -0.79
N ALA A 207 -19.15 22.12 -1.74
CA ALA A 207 -20.43 21.80 -2.38
C ALA A 207 -20.46 20.36 -2.93
N PRO A 208 -21.65 19.74 -3.04
CA PRO A 208 -21.84 18.50 -3.76
C PRO A 208 -21.37 18.60 -5.22
N ARG A 209 -20.77 17.52 -5.75
CA ARG A 209 -20.27 17.46 -7.13
C ARG A 209 -21.21 16.68 -8.04
N PRO A 210 -21.73 17.26 -9.14
CA PRO A 210 -22.52 16.50 -10.11
C PRO A 210 -21.69 15.36 -10.74
N ILE A 211 -22.26 14.17 -10.84
CA ILE A 211 -21.59 12.99 -11.42
C ILE A 211 -22.30 12.40 -12.66
N GLY A 212 -23.43 13.00 -13.06
CA GLY A 212 -24.24 12.50 -14.17
C GLY A 212 -24.87 11.14 -13.87
N LYS A 213 -24.63 10.14 -14.73
CA LYS A 213 -25.11 8.78 -14.50
C LYS A 213 -24.31 8.11 -13.37
N ARG A 214 -24.94 7.19 -12.63
CA ARG A 214 -24.24 6.42 -11.61
C ARG A 214 -23.13 5.57 -12.28
N PRO A 215 -21.88 5.65 -11.83
CA PRO A 215 -20.82 4.76 -12.31
C PRO A 215 -21.03 3.32 -11.80
N ALA A 216 -20.41 2.35 -12.46
CA ALA A 216 -20.31 0.99 -11.94
C ALA A 216 -19.44 0.94 -10.67
N LEU A 217 -18.36 1.72 -10.64
CA LEU A 217 -17.50 1.88 -9.49
C LEU A 217 -17.15 3.37 -9.31
N LEU A 218 -17.42 3.90 -8.12
CA LEU A 218 -16.88 5.17 -7.65
C LEU A 218 -15.76 4.88 -6.65
N LEU A 219 -14.53 5.22 -7.03
CA LEU A 219 -13.35 5.04 -6.19
C LEU A 219 -12.86 6.40 -5.69
N LEU A 220 -12.90 6.64 -4.38
CA LEU A 220 -12.22 7.79 -3.78
C LEU A 220 -10.71 7.53 -3.70
N ASN A 221 -9.95 8.62 -3.70
CA ASN A 221 -8.48 8.61 -3.65
C ASN A 221 -7.82 7.85 -4.82
N ASP A 222 -8.44 7.87 -6.01
CA ASP A 222 -7.83 7.33 -7.22
C ASP A 222 -6.49 8.04 -7.49
N GLY A 223 -5.44 7.29 -7.81
CA GLY A 223 -4.06 7.82 -7.86
C GLY A 223 -3.33 7.90 -6.51
N ASP A 224 -3.97 7.50 -5.41
CA ASP A 224 -3.36 7.30 -4.09
C ASP A 224 -2.68 8.55 -3.49
N LEU A 225 -3.32 9.71 -3.64
CA LEU A 225 -2.74 11.01 -3.27
C LEU A 225 -2.72 11.25 -1.76
N THR A 226 -3.70 10.69 -1.03
CA THR A 226 -3.86 10.95 0.40
C THR A 226 -3.67 9.72 1.27
N TYR A 227 -3.38 9.93 2.55
CA TYR A 227 -3.34 8.89 3.59
C TYR A 227 -4.68 8.85 4.33
N ALA A 228 -5.59 7.99 3.86
CA ALA A 228 -6.90 7.77 4.46
C ALA A 228 -7.43 6.39 4.06
N LYS A 229 -8.27 5.83 4.93
CA LYS A 229 -9.05 4.64 4.61
C LYS A 229 -10.18 5.01 3.66
N VAL A 230 -10.35 4.27 2.58
CA VAL A 230 -11.45 4.45 1.62
C VAL A 230 -12.49 3.37 1.84
N ARG A 231 -13.77 3.76 1.79
CA ARG A 231 -14.92 2.85 1.79
C ARG A 231 -15.67 2.91 0.48
N PHE A 232 -16.36 1.82 0.18
CA PHE A 232 -17.21 1.71 -1.00
C PHE A 232 -18.67 1.85 -0.61
N ASP A 233 -19.46 2.52 -1.46
CA ASP A 233 -20.90 2.33 -1.44
C ASP A 233 -21.28 0.92 -1.92
N ALA A 234 -22.53 0.51 -1.69
CA ALA A 234 -22.97 -0.86 -1.96
C ALA A 234 -22.84 -1.28 -3.43
N GLU A 235 -23.15 -0.40 -4.39
CA GLU A 235 -23.04 -0.70 -5.82
C GLU A 235 -21.58 -0.78 -6.26
N SER A 236 -20.74 0.17 -5.80
CA SER A 236 -19.29 0.10 -6.03
C SER A 236 -18.66 -1.17 -5.46
N PHE A 237 -19.07 -1.59 -4.26
CA PHE A 237 -18.56 -2.82 -3.65
C PHE A 237 -18.99 -4.09 -4.42
N ALA A 238 -20.20 -4.10 -4.99
CA ALA A 238 -20.63 -5.19 -5.86
C ALA A 238 -19.73 -5.29 -7.11
N SER A 239 -19.42 -4.17 -7.74
CA SER A 239 -18.50 -4.11 -8.89
C SER A 239 -17.06 -4.51 -8.53
N VAL A 240 -16.58 -4.15 -7.34
CA VAL A 240 -15.29 -4.63 -6.82
C VAL A 240 -15.28 -6.16 -6.73
N ARG A 241 -16.33 -6.78 -6.22
CA ARG A 241 -16.40 -8.25 -6.10
C ARG A 241 -16.43 -8.99 -7.43
N SER A 242 -16.94 -8.38 -8.50
CA SER A 242 -17.07 -9.02 -9.81
C SER A 242 -15.96 -8.65 -10.80
N SER A 243 -15.40 -7.44 -10.68
CA SER A 243 -14.63 -6.81 -11.76
C SER A 243 -13.34 -6.11 -11.31
N LEU A 244 -12.85 -6.30 -10.06
CA LEU A 244 -11.62 -5.65 -9.56
C LEU A 244 -10.43 -5.83 -10.50
N SER A 245 -10.12 -7.06 -10.92
CA SER A 245 -9.01 -7.35 -11.84
C SER A 245 -9.18 -6.75 -13.24
N GLY A 246 -10.38 -6.24 -13.55
CA GLY A 246 -10.71 -5.55 -14.80
C GLY A 246 -10.40 -4.06 -14.80
N LEU A 247 -9.98 -3.49 -13.67
CA LEU A 247 -9.46 -2.13 -13.60
C LEU A 247 -8.13 -2.03 -14.35
N PRO A 248 -7.92 -1.00 -15.19
CA PRO A 248 -6.77 -0.94 -16.09
C PRO A 248 -5.47 -0.64 -15.35
N ASP A 249 -5.52 0.24 -14.37
CA ASP A 249 -4.35 0.78 -13.69
C ASP A 249 -4.00 -0.02 -12.41
N PRO A 250 -2.74 -0.45 -12.23
CA PRO A 250 -2.32 -1.21 -11.07
C PRO A 250 -2.40 -0.41 -9.76
N LEU A 251 -2.14 0.89 -9.77
CA LEU A 251 -2.27 1.72 -8.57
C LEU A 251 -3.75 1.84 -8.14
N THR A 252 -4.67 2.00 -9.10
CA THR A 252 -6.12 1.92 -8.85
C THR A 252 -6.51 0.57 -8.22
N ARG A 253 -5.99 -0.55 -8.73
CA ARG A 253 -6.23 -1.88 -8.13
C ARG A 253 -5.63 -2.00 -6.73
N ALA A 254 -4.45 -1.45 -6.48
CA ALA A 254 -3.82 -1.42 -5.16
C ALA A 254 -4.67 -0.67 -4.12
N ILE A 255 -5.25 0.48 -4.49
CA ILE A 255 -6.16 1.22 -3.61
C ILE A 255 -7.38 0.35 -3.25
N VAL A 256 -7.96 -0.37 -4.23
CA VAL A 256 -9.09 -1.27 -3.97
C VAL A 256 -8.69 -2.40 -3.01
N TRP A 257 -7.55 -3.05 -3.24
CA TRP A 257 -7.05 -4.10 -2.34
C TRP A 257 -6.75 -3.59 -0.93
N ASN A 258 -6.22 -2.38 -0.80
CA ASN A 258 -5.99 -1.74 0.49
C ASN A 258 -7.30 -1.42 1.21
N SER A 259 -8.30 -0.88 0.51
CA SER A 259 -9.63 -0.66 1.08
C SER A 259 -10.28 -1.94 1.59
N LEU A 260 -10.13 -3.06 0.85
CA LEU A 260 -10.59 -4.39 1.29
C LEU A 260 -9.82 -4.89 2.52
N ARG A 261 -8.50 -4.73 2.53
CA ARG A 261 -7.63 -5.09 3.66
C ARG A 261 -8.04 -4.33 4.92
N ASP A 262 -8.20 -3.02 4.81
CA ASP A 262 -8.58 -2.15 5.92
C ASP A 262 -9.99 -2.45 6.43
N ALA A 263 -10.93 -2.75 5.52
CA ALA A 263 -12.28 -3.17 5.91
C ALA A 263 -12.27 -4.50 6.70
N VAL A 264 -11.38 -5.44 6.39
CA VAL A 264 -11.22 -6.65 7.21
C VAL A 264 -10.69 -6.29 8.60
N ARG A 265 -9.65 -5.46 8.67
CA ARG A 265 -9.03 -5.07 9.94
C ARG A 265 -10.00 -4.31 10.85
N ASP A 266 -10.89 -3.52 10.27
CA ASP A 266 -11.90 -2.76 11.00
C ASP A 266 -13.17 -3.59 11.30
N GLY A 267 -13.21 -4.87 10.91
CA GLY A 267 -14.34 -5.77 11.16
C GLY A 267 -15.56 -5.51 10.28
N GLU A 268 -15.40 -4.73 9.21
CA GLU A 268 -16.46 -4.37 8.26
C GLU A 268 -16.57 -5.39 7.10
N LEU A 269 -15.49 -6.13 6.81
CA LEU A 269 -15.46 -7.22 5.83
C LEU A 269 -15.03 -8.52 6.50
N ALA A 270 -15.80 -9.60 6.29
CA ALA A 270 -15.44 -10.91 6.81
C ALA A 270 -14.10 -11.41 6.20
N PRO A 271 -13.18 -11.99 6.99
CA PRO A 271 -11.92 -12.54 6.49
C PRO A 271 -12.09 -13.54 5.33
N ALA A 272 -13.09 -14.43 5.43
CA ALA A 272 -13.42 -15.37 4.35
C ALA A 272 -13.86 -14.66 3.06
N ALA A 273 -14.60 -13.55 3.15
CA ALA A 273 -15.02 -12.79 1.97
C ALA A 273 -13.82 -12.16 1.25
N TYR A 274 -12.77 -11.75 1.97
CA TYR A 274 -11.52 -11.30 1.36
C TYR A 274 -10.84 -12.42 0.56
N LEU A 275 -10.80 -13.65 1.08
CA LEU A 275 -10.25 -14.81 0.37
C LEU A 275 -11.03 -15.14 -0.90
N GLU A 276 -12.36 -15.03 -0.87
CA GLU A 276 -13.18 -15.23 -2.07
C GLU A 276 -12.88 -14.19 -3.16
N ILE A 277 -12.71 -12.93 -2.79
CA ILE A 277 -12.30 -11.87 -3.73
C ILE A 277 -10.88 -12.14 -4.26
N ALA A 278 -9.94 -12.55 -3.40
CA ALA A 278 -8.59 -12.95 -3.80
C ALA A 278 -8.63 -14.12 -4.80
N ARG A 279 -9.44 -15.15 -4.53
CA ARG A 279 -9.64 -16.31 -5.41
C ARG A 279 -10.17 -15.92 -6.79
N ALA A 280 -11.09 -14.96 -6.83
CA ALA A 280 -11.71 -14.48 -8.06
C ALA A 280 -10.75 -13.63 -8.92
N HIS A 281 -9.89 -12.82 -8.30
CA HIS A 281 -9.14 -11.78 -9.02
C HIS A 281 -7.63 -12.03 -9.17
N LEU A 282 -6.96 -12.63 -8.18
CA LEU A 282 -5.51 -12.86 -8.27
C LEU A 282 -5.07 -13.70 -9.47
N PRO A 283 -5.82 -14.71 -9.96
CA PRO A 283 -5.40 -15.45 -11.16
C PRO A 283 -5.24 -14.58 -12.41
N ARG A 284 -5.89 -13.41 -12.44
CA ARG A 284 -5.86 -12.45 -13.56
C ARG A 284 -4.91 -11.27 -13.31
N GLU A 285 -4.44 -11.08 -12.09
CA GLU A 285 -3.52 -9.99 -11.75
C GLU A 285 -2.15 -10.19 -12.42
N THR A 286 -1.54 -9.10 -12.86
CA THR A 286 -0.21 -9.10 -13.49
C THR A 286 0.84 -8.36 -12.67
N ASP A 287 0.41 -7.46 -11.80
CA ASP A 287 1.31 -6.65 -10.99
C ASP A 287 1.91 -7.47 -9.84
N LEU A 288 3.25 -7.47 -9.75
CA LEU A 288 3.98 -8.25 -8.78
C LEU A 288 3.69 -7.82 -7.34
N ALA A 289 3.63 -6.51 -7.09
CA ALA A 289 3.44 -5.97 -5.75
C ALA A 289 2.03 -6.30 -5.23
N ILE A 290 1.01 -6.20 -6.08
CA ILE A 290 -0.36 -6.59 -5.73
C ILE A 290 -0.43 -8.08 -5.38
N VAL A 291 0.04 -8.97 -6.26
CA VAL A 291 -0.03 -10.42 -6.01
C VAL A 291 0.69 -10.78 -4.71
N GLN A 292 1.90 -10.25 -4.52
CA GLN A 292 2.67 -10.49 -3.30
C GLN A 292 1.95 -9.96 -2.06
N GLY A 293 1.50 -8.70 -2.07
CA GLY A 293 0.88 -8.09 -0.89
C GLY A 293 -0.47 -8.70 -0.51
N VAL A 294 -1.27 -9.13 -1.49
CA VAL A 294 -2.53 -9.85 -1.21
C VAL A 294 -2.24 -11.23 -0.64
N LEU A 295 -1.28 -11.98 -1.21
CA LEU A 295 -0.93 -13.31 -0.70
C LEU A 295 -0.28 -13.26 0.69
N VAL A 296 0.57 -12.26 0.98
CA VAL A 296 1.13 -12.02 2.32
C VAL A 296 0.01 -11.80 3.33
N PHE A 297 -0.91 -10.86 3.06
CA PHE A 297 -2.02 -10.59 3.97
C PHE A 297 -2.98 -11.78 4.12
N ALA A 298 -3.29 -12.46 3.02
CA ALA A 298 -4.19 -13.60 3.03
C ALA A 298 -3.63 -14.82 3.79
N SER A 299 -2.32 -15.06 3.71
CA SER A 299 -1.69 -16.15 4.47
C SER A 299 -1.45 -15.78 5.93
N GLY A 300 -0.80 -14.64 6.21
CA GLY A 300 -0.36 -14.30 7.57
C GLY A 300 -1.45 -13.73 8.48
N GLN A 301 -2.41 -13.00 7.93
CA GLN A 301 -3.39 -12.25 8.71
C GLN A 301 -4.73 -12.94 8.63
N ILE A 302 -5.21 -13.23 7.41
CA ILE A 302 -6.47 -13.94 7.25
C ILE A 302 -6.38 -15.38 7.79
N ALA A 303 -5.52 -16.22 7.19
CA ALA A 303 -5.50 -17.64 7.53
C ALA A 303 -4.90 -17.94 8.92
N ASP A 304 -3.87 -17.20 9.34
CA ASP A 304 -3.16 -17.50 10.59
C ASP A 304 -3.67 -16.72 11.81
N GLN A 305 -4.33 -15.57 11.65
CA GLN A 305 -4.71 -14.71 12.80
C GLN A 305 -6.20 -14.40 12.91
N TYR A 306 -6.93 -14.22 11.80
CA TYR A 306 -8.30 -13.71 11.83
C TYR A 306 -9.37 -14.78 11.65
N LEU A 307 -9.06 -15.89 10.98
CA LEU A 307 -9.99 -17.00 10.83
C LEU A 307 -10.01 -17.91 12.07
N PRO A 308 -11.16 -18.50 12.40
CA PRO A 308 -11.23 -19.61 13.34
C PRO A 308 -10.36 -20.78 12.90
N ALA A 309 -9.84 -21.55 13.86
CA ALA A 309 -8.92 -22.66 13.60
C ALA A 309 -9.52 -23.73 12.68
N GLU A 310 -10.82 -23.94 12.75
CA GLU A 310 -11.60 -24.86 11.91
C GLU A 310 -11.71 -24.42 10.44
N GLU A 311 -11.62 -23.13 10.15
CA GLU A 311 -11.69 -22.59 8.79
C GLU A 311 -10.31 -22.50 8.12
N ARG A 312 -9.24 -22.50 8.91
CA ARG A 312 -7.86 -22.39 8.42
C ARG A 312 -7.48 -23.44 7.36
N PRO A 313 -7.83 -24.73 7.48
CA PRO A 313 -7.53 -25.72 6.43
C PRO A 313 -8.17 -25.36 5.07
N ALA A 314 -9.40 -24.85 5.08
CA ALA A 314 -10.07 -24.41 3.86
C ALA A 314 -9.38 -23.18 3.25
N ALA A 315 -8.97 -22.21 4.09
CA ALA A 315 -8.19 -21.06 3.63
C ALA A 315 -6.85 -21.46 2.99
N LEU A 316 -6.09 -22.38 3.60
CA LEU A 316 -4.85 -22.89 3.03
C LEU A 316 -5.08 -23.64 1.72
N ALA A 317 -6.19 -24.38 1.58
CA ALA A 317 -6.57 -25.03 0.33
C ALA A 317 -6.86 -24.00 -0.78
N THR A 318 -7.59 -22.93 -0.47
CA THR A 318 -7.84 -21.81 -1.40
C THR A 318 -6.55 -21.12 -1.84
N LEU A 319 -5.64 -20.82 -0.90
CA LEU A 319 -4.34 -20.21 -1.21
C LEU A 319 -3.44 -21.14 -2.02
N THR A 320 -3.46 -22.44 -1.74
CA THR A 320 -2.73 -23.45 -2.52
C THR A 320 -3.27 -23.49 -3.95
N ALA A 321 -4.60 -23.49 -4.14
CA ALA A 321 -5.22 -23.48 -5.46
C ALA A 321 -4.89 -22.21 -6.24
N LEU A 322 -4.90 -21.05 -5.57
CA LEU A 322 -4.46 -19.78 -6.14
C LEU A 322 -3.01 -19.83 -6.65
N CYS A 323 -2.09 -20.30 -5.82
CA CYS A 323 -0.69 -20.40 -6.21
C CYS A 323 -0.50 -21.38 -7.36
N ARG A 324 -1.23 -22.51 -7.39
CA ARG A 324 -1.21 -23.46 -8.52
C ARG A 324 -1.73 -22.83 -9.82
N ASP A 325 -2.80 -22.03 -9.76
CA ASP A 325 -3.32 -21.33 -10.93
C ASP A 325 -2.28 -20.34 -11.50
N LEU A 326 -1.57 -19.62 -10.62
CA LEU A 326 -0.48 -18.72 -11.04
C LEU A 326 0.72 -19.48 -11.62
N LEU A 327 1.11 -20.62 -11.03
CA LEU A 327 2.19 -21.46 -11.56
C LEU A 327 1.85 -22.04 -12.93
N ARG A 328 0.60 -22.47 -13.15
CA ARG A 328 0.13 -22.95 -14.45
C ARG A 328 0.09 -21.83 -15.48
N ARG A 329 -0.35 -20.63 -15.10
CA ARG A 329 -0.40 -19.47 -15.99
C ARG A 329 0.99 -19.00 -16.45
N THR A 330 2.03 -19.29 -15.68
CA THR A 330 3.41 -18.86 -15.92
C THR A 330 4.32 -20.03 -16.31
N GLU A 331 3.75 -21.12 -16.84
CA GLU A 331 4.48 -22.35 -17.18
C GLU A 331 5.28 -22.25 -18.49
N ASP A 332 4.89 -21.34 -19.37
CA ASP A 332 5.59 -20.99 -20.60
C ASP A 332 6.87 -20.16 -20.37
N GLY A 333 7.13 -19.77 -19.12
CA GLY A 333 8.25 -18.91 -18.73
C GLY A 333 7.92 -17.42 -18.79
N ASP A 334 6.71 -17.04 -19.20
CA ASP A 334 6.26 -15.67 -19.16
C ASP A 334 6.01 -15.26 -17.69
N HIS A 335 6.38 -14.01 -17.36
CA HIS A 335 6.27 -13.45 -16.00
C HIS A 335 7.03 -14.24 -14.90
N PRO A 336 8.35 -14.40 -14.98
CA PRO A 336 9.14 -15.13 -13.99
C PRO A 336 9.01 -14.59 -12.55
N GLY A 337 8.74 -13.28 -12.39
CA GLY A 337 8.45 -12.68 -11.08
C GLY A 337 7.17 -13.21 -10.45
N LEU A 338 6.07 -13.33 -11.21
CA LEU A 338 4.81 -13.90 -10.72
C LEU A 338 4.99 -15.36 -10.35
N ARG A 339 5.75 -16.11 -11.17
CA ARG A 339 6.09 -17.49 -10.89
C ARG A 339 6.82 -17.64 -9.55
N LEU A 340 7.86 -16.83 -9.32
CA LEU A 340 8.63 -16.87 -8.08
C LEU A 340 7.77 -16.52 -6.85
N ILE A 341 6.89 -15.53 -6.97
CA ILE A 341 5.90 -15.20 -5.92
C ILE A 341 5.01 -16.41 -5.64
N ALA A 342 4.44 -17.03 -6.67
CA ALA A 342 3.58 -18.19 -6.52
C ALA A 342 4.31 -19.39 -5.88
N VAL A 343 5.58 -19.63 -6.24
CA VAL A 343 6.43 -20.67 -5.60
C VAL A 343 6.59 -20.38 -4.10
N ARG A 344 7.05 -19.17 -3.75
CA ARG A 344 7.30 -18.78 -2.36
C ARG A 344 6.05 -18.93 -1.49
N HIS A 345 4.91 -18.46 -2.00
CA HIS A 345 3.65 -18.56 -1.26
C HIS A 345 3.11 -19.98 -1.21
N LEU A 346 3.26 -20.79 -2.27
CA LEU A 346 2.86 -22.20 -2.23
C LEU A 346 3.63 -22.98 -1.16
N ILE A 347 4.93 -22.72 -1.03
CA ILE A 347 5.76 -23.31 0.04
C ILE A 347 5.18 -22.91 1.40
N ASN A 348 4.95 -21.63 1.65
CA ASN A 348 4.46 -21.15 2.94
C ASN A 348 3.11 -21.76 3.36
N VAL A 349 2.21 -21.99 2.41
CA VAL A 349 0.84 -22.47 2.68
C VAL A 349 0.68 -23.99 2.52
N ALA A 350 1.73 -24.72 2.12
CA ALA A 350 1.65 -26.16 1.83
C ALA A 350 1.13 -26.95 3.03
N ALA A 351 -0.04 -27.59 2.91
CA ALA A 351 -0.63 -28.39 4.00
C ALA A 351 -0.04 -29.81 4.09
N HIS A 352 0.60 -30.28 3.02
CA HIS A 352 1.19 -31.61 2.92
C HIS A 352 2.63 -31.52 2.40
N PRO A 353 3.53 -32.40 2.86
CA PRO A 353 4.96 -32.28 2.53
C PRO A 353 5.29 -32.72 1.11
N ASP A 354 4.50 -33.60 0.50
CA ASP A 354 4.87 -34.34 -0.72
C ASP A 354 5.37 -33.45 -1.86
N THR A 355 4.64 -32.37 -2.17
CA THR A 355 4.99 -31.46 -3.27
C THR A 355 6.31 -30.73 -3.01
N ILE A 356 6.47 -30.13 -1.83
CA ILE A 356 7.65 -29.32 -1.52
C ILE A 356 8.87 -30.18 -1.19
N ALA A 357 8.67 -31.39 -0.64
CA ALA A 357 9.73 -32.39 -0.46
C ALA A 357 10.26 -32.87 -1.81
N ALA A 358 9.39 -33.12 -2.79
CA ALA A 358 9.81 -33.46 -4.15
C ALA A 358 10.64 -32.33 -4.78
N TRP A 359 10.20 -31.07 -4.64
CA TRP A 359 10.97 -29.93 -5.15
C TRP A 359 12.36 -29.84 -4.53
N LEU A 360 12.48 -30.04 -3.20
CA LEU A 360 13.76 -30.02 -2.51
C LEU A 360 14.69 -31.15 -2.98
N ALA A 361 14.14 -32.35 -3.18
CA ALA A 361 14.87 -33.53 -3.64
C ALA A 361 15.36 -33.37 -5.09
N ASP A 362 14.51 -32.83 -5.96
CA ASP A 362 14.81 -32.59 -7.37
C ASP A 362 15.72 -31.35 -7.57
N GLY A 363 15.83 -30.49 -6.56
CA GLY A 363 16.61 -29.24 -6.62
C GLY A 363 15.97 -28.15 -7.48
N THR A 364 14.71 -28.34 -7.90
CA THR A 364 14.01 -27.43 -8.80
C THR A 364 12.50 -27.49 -8.59
N VAL A 365 11.81 -26.43 -8.99
CA VAL A 365 10.35 -26.44 -9.13
C VAL A 365 10.00 -26.89 -10.55
N PRO A 366 9.03 -27.80 -10.77
CA PRO A 366 8.59 -28.22 -12.10
C PRO A 366 8.29 -27.01 -13.01
N GLY A 367 8.97 -26.92 -14.15
CA GLY A 367 8.84 -25.81 -15.10
C GLY A 367 9.26 -24.45 -14.53
N GLY A 368 10.04 -24.40 -13.45
CA GLY A 368 10.35 -23.19 -12.70
C GLY A 368 11.83 -23.01 -12.36
N PRO A 369 12.14 -22.03 -11.50
CA PRO A 369 13.51 -21.70 -11.17
C PRO A 369 14.17 -22.85 -10.39
N GLU A 370 15.49 -22.96 -10.54
CA GLU A 370 16.32 -23.73 -9.62
C GLU A 370 16.10 -23.23 -8.19
N LEU A 371 16.20 -24.13 -7.22
CA LEU A 371 16.07 -23.75 -5.82
C LEU A 371 17.34 -23.04 -5.34
N ASP A 372 17.26 -21.71 -5.30
CA ASP A 372 18.26 -20.87 -4.62
C ASP A 372 18.24 -21.10 -3.09
N PRO A 373 19.25 -20.60 -2.34
CA PRO A 373 19.30 -20.80 -0.91
C PRO A 373 18.04 -20.32 -0.15
N ASP A 374 17.44 -19.20 -0.55
CA ASP A 374 16.19 -18.67 0.03
C ASP A 374 15.04 -19.69 -0.11
N LEU A 375 14.83 -20.26 -1.29
CA LEU A 375 13.78 -21.25 -1.52
C LEU A 375 14.04 -22.56 -0.76
N ARG A 376 15.30 -23.03 -0.69
CA ARG A 376 15.67 -24.25 0.05
C ARG A 376 15.37 -24.09 1.54
N TRP A 377 15.78 -22.97 2.14
CA TRP A 377 15.48 -22.67 3.55
C TRP A 377 13.99 -22.54 3.82
N ARG A 378 13.23 -21.89 2.93
CA ARG A 378 11.77 -21.81 3.05
C ARG A 378 11.13 -23.19 3.03
N ILE A 379 11.57 -24.08 2.13
CA ILE A 379 11.04 -25.44 2.06
C ILE A 379 11.35 -26.21 3.34
N LEU A 380 12.60 -26.16 3.83
CA LEU A 380 12.99 -26.84 5.07
C LEU A 380 12.22 -26.33 6.29
N ALA A 381 12.07 -25.00 6.41
CA ALA A 381 11.27 -24.40 7.47
C ALA A 381 9.81 -24.91 7.42
N ARG A 382 9.21 -25.00 6.22
CA ARG A 382 7.86 -25.54 6.08
C ARG A 382 7.80 -27.04 6.39
N LEU A 383 8.75 -27.83 5.90
CA LEU A 383 8.80 -29.27 6.19
C LEU A 383 8.95 -29.51 7.70
N ALA A 384 9.70 -28.68 8.42
CA ALA A 384 9.80 -28.73 9.88
C ALA A 384 8.45 -28.46 10.55
N VAL A 385 7.71 -27.44 10.11
CA VAL A 385 6.33 -27.16 10.58
C VAL A 385 5.39 -28.34 10.34
N LEU A 386 5.59 -29.08 9.25
CA LEU A 386 4.78 -30.25 8.89
C LEU A 386 5.28 -31.56 9.54
N GLY A 387 6.36 -31.53 10.33
CA GLY A 387 6.97 -32.74 10.91
C GLY A 387 7.58 -33.69 9.87
N ALA A 388 7.96 -33.18 8.70
CA ALA A 388 8.44 -33.93 7.55
C ALA A 388 9.94 -33.71 7.25
N THR A 389 10.70 -33.21 8.22
CA THR A 389 12.16 -33.11 8.19
C THR A 389 12.72 -33.23 9.61
N ASP A 390 14.04 -33.34 9.75
CA ASP A 390 14.72 -33.51 11.04
C ASP A 390 15.92 -32.56 11.20
N GLU A 391 16.51 -32.54 12.41
CA GLU A 391 17.68 -31.70 12.72
C GLU A 391 18.88 -32.05 11.83
N ALA A 392 19.01 -33.29 11.38
CA ALA A 392 20.10 -33.72 10.53
C ALA A 392 20.00 -33.10 9.13
N ALA A 393 18.80 -33.07 8.54
CA ALA A 393 18.54 -32.40 7.28
C ALA A 393 18.77 -30.88 7.36
N ILE A 394 18.34 -30.25 8.46
CA ILE A 394 18.57 -28.82 8.72
C ILE A 394 20.07 -28.52 8.85
N ALA A 395 20.81 -29.31 9.63
CA ALA A 395 22.25 -29.16 9.80
C ALA A 395 23.02 -29.37 8.48
N ALA A 396 22.56 -30.31 7.64
CA ALA A 396 23.14 -30.54 6.33
C ALA A 396 22.92 -29.35 5.38
N GLU A 397 21.78 -28.67 5.46
CA GLU A 397 21.57 -27.42 4.71
C GLU A 397 22.42 -26.28 5.24
N LEU A 398 22.53 -26.10 6.57
CA LEU A 398 23.41 -25.10 7.17
C LEU A 398 24.88 -25.26 6.77
N ALA A 399 25.33 -26.51 6.64
CA ALA A 399 26.68 -26.81 6.16
C ALA A 399 26.84 -26.46 4.66
N ARG A 400 25.78 -26.53 3.86
CA ARG A 400 25.78 -26.16 2.43
C ARG A 400 25.71 -24.65 2.25
N ASP A 401 24.86 -23.99 3.02
CA ASP A 401 24.63 -22.55 3.00
C ASP A 401 24.64 -21.98 4.43
N PRO A 402 25.78 -21.41 4.88
CA PRO A 402 25.91 -20.82 6.20
C PRO A 402 25.35 -19.40 6.29
N SER A 403 24.73 -18.87 5.21
CA SER A 403 24.16 -17.52 5.19
C SER A 403 22.75 -17.41 5.81
N ALA A 404 22.21 -18.55 6.25
CA ALA A 404 20.90 -18.73 6.86
C ALA A 404 20.66 -17.90 8.13
#